data_AF-A0A3Q4GH82-F1
#
_entry.id   AF-A0A3Q4GH82-F1
#
_cell.length_a   1.000
_cell.length_b   1.000
_cell.length_c   1.000
_cell.angle_alpha   90.00
_cell.angle_beta   90.00
_cell.angle_gamma   90.00
#
_symmetry.space_group_name_H-M   'P 1'
#
loop_
_entity.id
_entity.type
_entity.pdbx_description
1 polymer ?
#
loop_
_entity_poly.entity_id
_entity_poly.type
_entity_poly.pdbx_seq_one_letter_code
_entity_poly.pdbx_strand_id
1 'polypeptide(L)'
;MYVIRDAQSTTYTQTPQTLHSAASTQVEALLPRPRFHLDLWLSFTFQNWILDVGRPVVMLVLPADWLPLQHPGVADYLHFLYNVTAPLILLKMLERSPWMLPGLAVRLGIIAVSMGTTLHLAADSITRRLLLIGYQLHLPVRENPIMRNLKPSALVDFFELLFYYDDTVGHMMWCVPFFLVLVLFFNGCFSRREQERMPPSAWMLLAPNAAYYWYLITEGQTFILFTFTFFAMTTTVMHQRRRGLFLNSDGRFMFYSFSAALILVVIWVGCLWNDSILRTKVPGLIYIPRPCTVYTLHLHQMSHI
;
A
#
# COMPACT_ATOMS: atom_id res chain seq x y z
N MET A 1 29.26 -30.56 -82.51
CA MET A 1 28.95 -31.73 -81.66
C MET A 1 29.99 -31.75 -80.55
N TYR A 2 29.68 -31.12 -79.42
CA TYR A 2 30.52 -31.06 -78.23
C TYR A 2 29.63 -31.41 -77.03
N VAL A 3 30.07 -32.42 -76.28
CA VAL A 3 29.44 -32.97 -75.08
C VAL A 3 29.77 -32.05 -73.91
N ILE A 4 28.77 -31.63 -73.12
CA ILE A 4 28.97 -30.98 -71.82
C ILE A 4 28.25 -31.80 -70.74
N ARG A 5 29.02 -32.05 -69.68
CA ARG A 5 28.77 -32.89 -68.52
C ARG A 5 27.61 -32.42 -67.64
N ASP A 6 26.90 -33.40 -67.09
CA ASP A 6 26.04 -33.30 -65.93
C ASP A 6 26.79 -32.79 -64.69
N ALA A 7 26.17 -31.85 -63.98
CA ALA A 7 26.46 -31.56 -62.58
C ALA A 7 25.14 -31.67 -61.79
N GLN A 8 25.02 -32.74 -61.02
CA GLN A 8 23.92 -32.98 -60.08
C GLN A 8 23.88 -31.89 -59.01
N SER A 9 22.77 -31.16 -58.90
CA SER A 9 22.42 -30.40 -57.70
C SER A 9 21.39 -31.18 -56.90
N THR A 10 21.86 -31.84 -55.84
CA THR A 10 21.02 -32.45 -54.81
C THR A 10 20.24 -31.36 -54.09
N THR A 11 18.96 -31.22 -54.43
CA THR A 11 18.03 -30.34 -53.74
C THR A 11 17.50 -31.07 -52.50
N TYR A 12 18.00 -30.72 -51.32
CA TYR A 12 17.37 -31.12 -50.06
C TYR A 12 16.15 -30.24 -49.81
N THR A 13 14.96 -30.79 -50.05
CA THR A 13 13.68 -30.17 -49.72
C THR A 13 13.51 -30.13 -48.19
N GLN A 14 13.88 -29.02 -47.56
CA GLN A 14 13.49 -28.76 -46.17
C GLN A 14 12.03 -28.28 -46.13
N THR A 15 11.20 -29.06 -45.43
CA THR A 15 9.79 -28.81 -45.15
C THR A 15 9.59 -27.49 -44.39
N PRO A 16 8.60 -26.64 -44.73
CA PRO A 16 8.45 -25.31 -44.12
C PRO A 16 7.91 -25.30 -42.67
N GLN A 17 7.54 -26.47 -42.13
CA GLN A 17 6.81 -26.55 -40.85
C GLN A 17 7.70 -26.50 -39.60
N THR A 18 9.00 -26.79 -39.71
CA THR A 18 9.91 -26.80 -38.56
C THR A 18 10.52 -25.43 -38.24
N LEU A 19 10.53 -24.50 -39.20
CA LEU A 19 11.12 -23.17 -39.03
C LEU A 19 10.26 -22.26 -38.13
N HIS A 20 8.92 -22.36 -38.23
CA HIS A 20 8.00 -21.56 -37.40
C HIS A 20 7.98 -22.02 -35.93
N SER A 21 8.14 -23.31 -35.66
CA SER A 21 8.24 -23.83 -34.29
C SER A 21 9.52 -23.35 -33.62
N ALA A 22 10.67 -23.51 -34.28
CA ALA A 22 11.97 -23.10 -33.75
C ALA A 22 12.09 -21.57 -33.58
N ALA A 23 11.52 -20.79 -34.51
CA ALA A 23 11.46 -19.33 -34.40
C ALA A 23 10.58 -18.89 -33.22
N SER A 24 9.43 -19.54 -32.98
CA SER A 24 8.59 -19.25 -31.81
C SER A 24 9.30 -19.57 -30.49
N THR A 25 10.06 -20.67 -30.43
CA THR A 25 10.82 -21.05 -29.21
C THR A 25 12.02 -20.14 -28.97
N GLN A 26 12.69 -19.66 -30.03
CA GLN A 26 13.79 -18.71 -29.92
C GLN A 26 13.32 -17.29 -29.60
N VAL A 27 12.17 -16.85 -30.12
CA VAL A 27 11.58 -15.54 -29.79
C VAL A 27 11.05 -15.52 -28.35
N GLU A 28 10.48 -16.63 -27.86
CA GLU A 28 10.09 -16.79 -26.45
C GLU A 28 11.32 -16.83 -25.50
N ALA A 29 12.47 -17.32 -25.98
CA ALA A 29 13.74 -17.33 -25.24
C ALA A 29 14.43 -15.96 -25.15
N LEU A 30 14.06 -15.01 -26.02
CA LEU A 30 14.60 -13.65 -26.07
C LEU A 30 13.77 -12.64 -25.28
N LEU A 31 12.55 -12.97 -24.87
CA LEU A 31 11.78 -12.13 -23.97
C LEU A 31 12.42 -12.19 -22.56
N PRO A 32 12.86 -11.06 -21.99
CA PRO A 32 13.43 -11.03 -20.65
C PRO A 32 12.46 -11.69 -19.68
N ARG A 33 12.95 -12.66 -18.89
CA ARG A 33 12.16 -13.23 -17.78
C ARG A 33 11.57 -12.06 -16.97
N PRO A 34 10.28 -12.09 -16.59
CA PRO A 34 9.73 -11.08 -15.70
C PRO A 34 10.58 -11.08 -14.43
N ARG A 35 11.39 -10.03 -14.26
CA ARG A 35 12.25 -9.87 -13.10
C ARG A 35 11.41 -9.23 -12.02
N PHE A 36 11.48 -9.78 -10.81
CA PHE A 36 10.94 -9.15 -9.63
C PHE A 36 11.48 -7.73 -9.51
N HIS A 37 10.59 -6.76 -9.35
CA HIS A 37 10.93 -5.34 -9.30
C HIS A 37 11.47 -4.97 -7.92
N LEU A 38 12.65 -5.50 -7.60
CA LEU A 38 13.26 -5.37 -6.28
C LEU A 38 13.48 -3.91 -5.89
N ASP A 39 13.92 -3.07 -6.83
CA ASP A 39 14.13 -1.65 -6.59
C ASP A 39 12.83 -0.95 -6.18
N LEU A 40 11.72 -1.26 -6.87
CA LEU A 40 10.40 -0.72 -6.56
C LEU A 40 9.91 -1.17 -5.19
N TRP A 41 9.93 -2.48 -4.91
CA TRP A 41 9.41 -3.03 -3.66
C TRP A 41 10.27 -2.67 -2.45
N LEU A 42 11.59 -2.55 -2.63
CA LEU A 42 12.48 -2.08 -1.59
C LEU A 42 12.22 -0.61 -1.27
N SER A 43 12.11 0.25 -2.30
CA SER A 43 11.74 1.66 -2.10
C SER A 43 10.38 1.81 -1.43
N PHE A 44 9.37 1.05 -1.87
CA PHE A 44 8.04 1.05 -1.28
C PHE A 44 8.08 0.62 0.19
N THR A 45 8.73 -0.50 0.50
CA THR A 45 8.86 -1.00 1.87
C THR A 45 9.59 0.00 2.77
N PHE A 46 10.72 0.54 2.30
CA PHE A 46 11.51 1.51 3.06
C PHE A 46 10.71 2.79 3.32
N GLN A 47 10.09 3.35 2.29
CA GLN A 47 9.28 4.57 2.42
C GLN A 47 8.16 4.37 3.45
N ASN A 48 7.43 3.26 3.34
CA ASN A 48 6.29 2.99 4.22
C ASN A 48 6.71 2.74 5.67
N TRP A 49 7.78 1.99 5.91
CA TRP A 49 8.23 1.73 7.27
C TRP A 49 8.86 2.94 7.94
N ILE A 50 9.72 3.68 7.23
CA ILE A 50 10.44 4.80 7.84
C ILE A 50 9.57 6.06 7.88
N LEU A 51 8.84 6.36 6.81
CA LEU A 51 8.13 7.62 6.67
C LEU A 51 6.65 7.54 7.05
N ASP A 52 6.04 6.35 7.10
CA ASP A 52 4.65 6.15 7.51
C ASP A 52 4.54 5.56 8.92
N VAL A 53 4.97 4.30 9.09
CA VAL A 53 4.96 3.62 10.39
C VAL A 53 5.92 4.28 11.38
N GLY A 54 7.04 4.83 10.90
CA GLY A 54 8.02 5.51 11.75
C GLY A 54 7.50 6.77 12.43
N ARG A 55 6.48 7.45 11.88
CA ARG A 55 5.96 8.71 12.45
C ARG A 55 5.32 8.57 13.83
N PRO A 56 4.38 7.63 14.06
CA PRO A 56 3.86 7.38 15.39
C PRO A 56 4.95 6.82 16.32
N VAL A 57 5.91 6.02 15.82
CA VAL A 57 7.02 5.53 16.67
C VAL A 57 7.91 6.67 17.16
N VAL A 58 8.34 7.56 16.26
CA VAL A 58 9.10 8.77 16.59
C VAL A 58 8.30 9.65 17.55
N MET A 59 6.98 9.74 17.37
CA MET A 59 6.12 10.48 18.29
C MET A 59 6.14 9.93 19.71
N LEU A 60 6.13 8.61 19.86
CA LEU A 60 6.06 7.94 21.16
C LEU A 60 7.42 7.89 21.87
N VAL A 61 8.51 7.80 21.11
CA VAL A 61 9.86 7.60 21.64
C VAL A 61 10.61 8.91 21.87
N LEU A 62 10.40 9.93 21.04
CA LEU A 62 11.12 11.20 21.21
C LEU A 62 10.46 12.09 22.28
N PRO A 63 11.25 12.69 23.20
CA PRO A 63 10.74 13.64 24.17
C PRO A 63 10.11 14.86 23.49
N ALA A 64 8.96 15.31 24.00
CA ALA A 64 8.25 16.48 23.51
C ALA A 64 9.07 17.78 23.60
N ASP A 65 10.06 17.82 24.49
CA ASP A 65 10.87 19.02 24.78
C ASP A 65 11.96 19.32 23.73
N TRP A 66 12.22 18.39 22.81
CA TRP A 66 13.28 18.54 21.80
C TRP A 66 12.94 19.56 20.70
N LEU A 67 11.65 19.79 20.42
CA LEU A 67 11.22 20.83 19.49
C LEU A 67 10.05 21.63 20.06
N PRO A 68 10.04 22.97 19.89
CA PRO A 68 8.92 23.79 20.34
C PRO A 68 7.61 23.34 19.69
N LEU A 69 6.53 23.24 20.47
CA LEU A 69 5.20 22.87 19.95
C LEU A 69 4.71 23.79 18.82
N GLN A 70 5.23 25.02 18.72
CA GLN A 70 4.84 26.00 17.69
C GLN A 70 5.49 25.75 16.32
N HIS A 71 6.44 24.81 16.22
CA HIS A 71 7.16 24.50 14.99
C HIS A 71 6.98 23.04 14.57
N PRO A 72 7.19 22.69 13.28
CA PRO A 72 7.17 21.31 12.83
C PRO A 72 8.17 20.44 13.62
N GLY A 73 7.70 19.32 14.16
CA GLY A 73 8.51 18.32 14.83
C GLY A 73 9.15 17.31 13.87
N VAL A 74 9.99 16.40 14.38
CA VAL A 74 10.68 15.38 13.57
C VAL A 74 9.71 14.55 12.73
N ALA A 75 8.58 14.14 13.30
CA ALA A 75 7.61 13.34 12.55
C ALA A 75 6.81 14.16 11.52
N ASP A 76 6.65 15.48 11.73
CA ASP A 76 6.08 16.35 10.70
C ASP A 76 7.02 16.38 9.48
N TYR A 77 8.35 16.41 9.70
CA TYR A 77 9.35 16.28 8.63
C TYR A 77 9.34 14.93 7.93
N LEU A 78 9.18 13.82 8.66
CA LEU A 78 8.99 12.51 8.06
C LEU A 78 7.73 12.47 7.18
N HIS A 79 6.65 13.10 7.63
CA HIS A 79 5.41 13.19 6.88
C HIS A 79 5.54 14.10 5.65
N PHE A 80 6.24 15.23 5.74
CA PHE A 80 6.57 16.05 4.56
C PHE A 80 7.32 15.23 3.50
N LEU A 81 8.29 14.43 3.92
CA LEU A 81 9.02 13.56 3.00
C LEU A 81 8.11 12.46 2.43
N TYR A 82 7.20 11.90 3.23
CA TYR A 82 6.18 10.95 2.76
C TYR A 82 5.30 11.58 1.67
N ASN A 83 4.84 12.82 1.87
CA ASN A 83 3.96 13.54 0.93
C ASN A 83 4.62 13.73 -0.45
N VAL A 84 5.93 13.91 -0.48
CA VAL A 84 6.69 14.04 -1.74
C VAL A 84 6.95 12.67 -2.36
N THR A 85 7.33 11.67 -1.56
CA THR A 85 7.79 10.38 -2.06
C THR A 85 6.66 9.44 -2.45
N ALA A 86 5.53 9.43 -1.73
CA ALA A 86 4.38 8.57 -2.00
C ALA A 86 3.83 8.69 -3.42
N PRO A 87 3.50 9.88 -3.96
CA PRO A 87 3.04 10.00 -5.33
C PRO A 87 4.10 9.58 -6.36
N LEU A 88 5.39 9.75 -6.06
CA LEU A 88 6.48 9.33 -6.95
C LEU A 88 6.62 7.81 -7.00
N ILE A 89 6.49 7.11 -5.87
CA ILE A 89 6.49 5.64 -5.86
C ILE A 89 5.25 5.10 -6.57
N LEU A 90 4.08 5.70 -6.37
CA LEU A 90 2.85 5.30 -7.09
C LEU A 90 2.98 5.53 -8.60
N LEU A 91 3.60 6.63 -9.02
CA LEU A 91 3.90 6.88 -10.43
C LEU A 91 4.86 5.82 -10.98
N LYS A 92 5.94 5.51 -10.25
CA LYS A 92 6.89 4.46 -10.63
C LYS A 92 6.24 3.08 -10.72
N MET A 93 5.27 2.76 -9.85
CA MET A 93 4.45 1.54 -9.97
C MET A 93 3.64 1.55 -11.26
N LEU A 94 2.98 2.67 -11.58
CA LEU A 94 2.15 2.79 -12.77
C LEU A 94 2.96 2.72 -14.08
N GLU A 95 4.14 3.32 -14.12
CA GLU A 95 5.08 3.23 -15.26
C GLU A 95 5.56 1.80 -15.54
N ARG A 96 5.62 0.97 -14.50
CA ARG A 96 5.97 -0.46 -14.61
C ARG A 96 4.77 -1.35 -14.91
N SER A 97 3.56 -0.79 -14.86
CA SER A 97 2.34 -1.49 -15.24
C SER A 97 2.14 -1.48 -16.76
N PRO A 98 1.75 -2.60 -17.38
CA PRO A 98 1.36 -2.64 -18.79
C PRO A 98 0.05 -1.89 -19.05
N TRP A 99 -0.71 -1.55 -18.01
CA TRP A 99 -1.96 -0.78 -18.12
C TRP A 99 -1.68 0.70 -17.86
N MET A 100 -1.50 1.46 -18.93
CA MET A 100 -1.30 2.91 -18.87
C MET A 100 -2.63 3.65 -18.77
N LEU A 101 -2.83 4.41 -17.70
CA LEU A 101 -3.95 5.35 -17.60
C LEU A 101 -3.71 6.58 -18.49
N PRO A 102 -4.79 7.28 -18.93
CA PRO A 102 -4.64 8.57 -19.60
C PRO A 102 -3.83 9.54 -18.75
N GLY A 103 -2.90 10.30 -19.37
CA GLY A 103 -2.00 11.18 -18.63
C GLY A 103 -2.71 12.22 -17.75
N LEU A 104 -3.92 12.64 -18.12
CA LEU A 104 -4.77 13.50 -17.29
C LEU A 104 -5.20 12.79 -15.99
N ALA A 105 -5.61 11.53 -16.07
CA ALA A 105 -6.02 10.74 -14.91
C ALA A 105 -4.84 10.50 -13.95
N VAL A 106 -3.65 10.25 -14.48
CA VAL A 106 -2.43 10.12 -13.67
C VAL A 106 -2.10 11.41 -12.92
N ARG A 107 -2.15 12.56 -13.62
CA ARG A 107 -1.91 13.87 -13.00
C ARG A 107 -2.95 14.20 -11.92
N LEU A 108 -4.23 13.95 -12.20
CA LEU A 108 -5.29 14.15 -11.21
C LEU A 108 -5.11 13.21 -10.00
N GLY A 109 -4.69 11.97 -10.21
CA GLY A 109 -4.37 11.03 -9.14
C GLY A 109 -3.22 11.51 -8.25
N ILE A 110 -2.13 12.00 -8.85
CA ILE A 110 -1.00 12.58 -8.10
C ILE A 110 -1.44 13.80 -7.27
N ILE A 111 -2.23 14.69 -7.87
CA ILE A 111 -2.77 15.86 -7.18
C ILE A 111 -3.66 15.43 -6.02
N ALA A 112 -4.57 14.47 -6.25
CA ALA A 112 -5.46 13.95 -5.22
C ALA A 112 -4.68 13.32 -4.06
N VAL A 113 -3.69 12.48 -4.33
CA VAL A 113 -2.82 11.90 -3.29
C VAL A 113 -2.11 12.99 -2.51
N SER A 114 -1.46 13.94 -3.18
CA SER A 114 -0.73 15.03 -2.53
C SER A 114 -1.62 15.90 -1.65
N MET A 115 -2.82 16.25 -2.13
CA MET A 115 -3.80 16.99 -1.33
C MET A 115 -4.28 16.15 -0.14
N GLY A 116 -4.59 14.87 -0.35
CA GLY A 116 -5.08 13.97 0.69
C GLY A 116 -4.06 13.76 1.81
N THR A 117 -2.81 13.52 1.48
CA THR A 117 -1.74 13.35 2.48
C THR A 117 -1.33 14.68 3.13
N THR A 118 -1.54 15.83 2.48
CA THR A 118 -1.36 17.15 3.11
C THR A 118 -2.45 17.45 4.15
N LEU A 119 -3.72 17.10 3.86
CA LEU A 119 -4.79 17.19 4.85
C LEU A 119 -4.50 16.28 6.05
N HIS A 120 -4.06 15.05 5.77
CA HIS A 120 -3.69 14.09 6.80
C HIS A 120 -2.53 14.56 7.67
N LEU A 121 -1.47 15.12 7.07
CA LEU A 121 -0.38 15.76 7.77
C LEU A 121 -0.88 16.84 8.76
N ALA A 122 -1.75 17.74 8.31
CA ALA A 122 -2.24 18.83 9.15
C ALA A 122 -3.00 18.30 10.37
N ALA A 123 -3.88 17.33 10.16
CA ALA A 123 -4.66 16.72 11.23
C ALA A 123 -3.79 15.88 12.18
N ASP A 124 -2.83 15.11 11.67
CA ASP A 124 -1.90 14.30 12.48
C ASP A 124 -0.98 15.20 13.34
N SER A 125 -0.50 16.31 12.76
CA SER A 125 0.31 17.30 13.48
C SER A 125 -0.45 17.96 14.63
N ILE A 126 -1.74 18.25 14.42
CA ILE A 126 -2.62 18.79 15.47
C ILE A 126 -2.95 17.72 16.52
N THR A 127 -3.30 16.50 16.08
CA THR A 127 -3.58 15.35 16.97
C THR A 127 -2.43 15.08 17.91
N ARG A 128 -1.19 15.16 17.41
CA ARG A 128 0.01 15.01 18.22
C ARG A 128 0.07 16.01 19.37
N ARG A 129 -0.19 17.29 19.10
CA ARG A 129 -0.14 18.34 20.11
C ARG A 129 -1.26 18.18 21.13
N LEU A 130 -2.43 17.74 20.65
CA LEU A 130 -3.55 17.37 21.50
C LEU A 130 -3.19 16.19 22.42
N LEU A 131 -2.50 15.16 21.91
CA LEU A 131 -2.05 14.01 22.70
C LEU A 131 -1.11 14.42 23.84
N LEU A 132 -0.20 15.36 23.60
CA LEU A 132 0.70 15.89 24.64
C LEU A 132 -0.03 16.58 25.80
N ILE A 133 -1.22 17.13 25.55
CA ILE A 133 -2.05 17.77 26.59
C ILE A 133 -3.14 16.82 27.14
N GLY A 134 -3.07 15.53 26.83
CA GLY A 134 -3.96 14.50 27.39
C GLY A 134 -5.20 14.17 26.55
N TYR A 135 -5.22 14.52 25.26
CA TYR A 135 -6.30 14.11 24.36
C TYR A 135 -6.33 12.58 24.20
N GLN A 136 -7.51 11.99 24.37
CA GLN A 136 -7.72 10.55 24.26
C GLN A 136 -8.19 10.13 22.86
N LEU A 137 -7.40 9.34 22.15
CA LEU A 137 -7.69 8.90 20.77
C LEU A 137 -8.94 8.01 20.64
N HIS A 138 -9.25 7.24 21.69
CA HIS A 138 -10.38 6.32 21.73
C HIS A 138 -11.73 7.02 21.89
N LEU A 139 -11.75 8.32 22.21
CA LEU A 139 -12.99 9.09 22.31
C LEU A 139 -13.25 9.90 21.03
N PRO A 140 -14.53 10.14 20.69
CA PRO A 140 -14.87 11.13 19.67
C PRO A 140 -14.59 12.54 20.17
N VAL A 141 -14.43 13.48 19.23
CA VAL A 141 -13.95 14.85 19.48
C VAL A 141 -14.78 15.55 20.56
N ARG A 142 -16.12 15.51 20.46
CA ARG A 142 -17.03 16.16 21.41
C ARG A 142 -17.08 15.50 22.79
N GLU A 143 -16.69 14.25 22.90
CA GLU A 143 -16.68 13.52 24.17
C GLU A 143 -15.34 13.64 24.89
N ASN A 144 -14.30 14.06 24.17
CA ASN A 144 -12.97 14.21 24.72
C ASN A 144 -12.93 15.32 25.81
N PRO A 145 -12.42 15.02 27.03
CA PRO A 145 -12.36 15.99 28.12
C PRO A 145 -11.63 17.29 27.77
N ILE A 146 -10.56 17.21 26.97
CA ILE A 146 -9.79 18.40 26.54
C ILE A 146 -10.65 19.31 25.66
N MET A 147 -11.44 18.73 24.75
CA MET A 147 -12.31 19.48 23.85
C MET A 147 -13.52 20.08 24.56
N ARG A 148 -14.10 19.36 25.52
CA ARG A 148 -15.25 19.87 26.31
C ARG A 148 -14.90 21.10 27.14
N ASN A 149 -13.65 21.19 27.60
CA ASN A 149 -13.16 22.32 28.40
C ASN A 149 -12.66 23.49 27.54
N LEU A 150 -12.61 23.33 26.22
CA LEU A 150 -12.10 24.33 25.30
C LEU A 150 -13.06 25.54 25.19
N LYS A 151 -12.51 26.75 25.25
CA LYS A 151 -13.25 28.00 25.04
C LYS A 151 -12.60 28.80 23.90
N PRO A 152 -13.38 29.40 22.98
CA PRO A 152 -14.85 29.30 22.86
C PRO A 152 -15.31 27.92 22.36
N SER A 153 -16.54 27.53 22.69
CA SER A 153 -17.10 26.21 22.33
C SER A 153 -17.18 25.96 20.82
N ALA A 154 -17.29 27.03 20.01
CA ALA A 154 -17.24 26.96 18.56
C ALA A 154 -15.94 26.36 18.01
N LEU A 155 -14.83 26.41 18.77
CA LEU A 155 -13.58 25.76 18.36
C LEU A 155 -13.74 24.24 18.25
N VAL A 156 -14.63 23.62 19.04
CA VAL A 156 -14.89 22.17 18.95
C VAL A 156 -15.44 21.81 17.57
N ASP A 157 -16.29 22.66 17.00
CA ASP A 157 -16.84 22.46 15.65
C ASP A 157 -15.75 22.59 14.57
N PHE A 158 -14.73 23.42 14.79
CA PHE A 158 -13.57 23.51 13.89
C PHE A 158 -12.70 22.25 13.94
N PHE A 159 -12.50 21.67 15.12
CA PHE A 159 -11.80 20.39 15.24
C PHE A 159 -12.60 19.24 14.61
N GLU A 160 -13.92 19.22 14.76
CA GLU A 160 -14.75 18.24 14.04
C GLU A 160 -14.61 18.37 12.52
N LEU A 161 -14.66 19.59 12.00
CA LEU A 161 -14.48 19.83 10.57
C LEU A 161 -13.08 19.40 10.09
N LEU A 162 -12.03 19.73 10.86
CA LEU A 162 -10.66 19.32 10.56
C LEU A 162 -10.53 17.79 10.50
N PHE A 163 -11.05 17.08 11.49
CA PHE A 163 -10.99 15.61 11.52
C PHE A 163 -11.91 14.98 10.48
N TYR A 164 -13.03 15.60 10.13
CA TYR A 164 -13.84 15.18 8.98
C TYR A 164 -13.08 15.30 7.66
N TYR A 165 -12.37 16.42 7.46
CA TYR A 165 -11.49 16.58 6.30
C TYR A 165 -10.37 15.54 6.27
N ASP A 166 -9.84 15.12 7.40
CA ASP A 166 -8.82 14.06 7.45
C ASP A 166 -9.42 12.66 7.27
N ASP A 167 -10.22 12.19 8.23
CA ASP A 167 -10.76 10.84 8.32
C ASP A 167 -11.65 10.47 7.11
N THR A 168 -12.27 11.45 6.44
CA THR A 168 -13.16 11.22 5.30
C THR A 168 -12.56 11.71 3.98
N VAL A 169 -12.36 13.01 3.84
CA VAL A 169 -12.02 13.60 2.52
C VAL A 169 -10.59 13.26 2.13
N GLY A 170 -9.62 13.62 2.97
CA GLY A 170 -8.21 13.36 2.77
C GLY A 170 -7.96 11.87 2.63
N HIS A 171 -8.55 11.08 3.53
CA HIS A 171 -8.50 9.63 3.48
C HIS A 171 -8.91 9.05 2.12
N MET A 172 -10.08 9.45 1.59
CA MET A 172 -10.53 8.99 0.27
C MET A 172 -9.60 9.47 -0.86
N MET A 173 -9.10 10.70 -0.77
CA MET A 173 -8.25 11.30 -1.80
C MET A 173 -6.91 10.60 -1.96
N TRP A 174 -6.33 10.02 -0.90
CA TRP A 174 -5.09 9.26 -1.00
C TRP A 174 -5.31 7.73 -1.10
N CYS A 175 -6.31 7.16 -0.41
CA CYS A 175 -6.55 5.72 -0.43
C CYS A 175 -7.09 5.23 -1.77
N VAL A 176 -8.04 5.93 -2.38
CA VAL A 176 -8.65 5.47 -3.65
C VAL A 176 -7.61 5.38 -4.76
N PRO A 177 -6.79 6.41 -5.03
CA PRO A 177 -5.72 6.31 -6.02
C PRO A 177 -4.67 5.25 -5.67
N PHE A 178 -4.31 5.12 -4.39
CA PHE A 178 -3.34 4.12 -3.93
C PHE A 178 -3.78 2.69 -4.27
N PHE A 179 -4.99 2.30 -3.85
CA PHE A 179 -5.51 0.95 -4.12
C PHE A 179 -5.78 0.72 -5.61
N LEU A 180 -6.21 1.75 -6.34
CA LEU A 180 -6.37 1.68 -7.80
C LEU A 180 -5.03 1.37 -8.49
N VAL A 181 -3.94 2.05 -8.12
CA VAL A 181 -2.61 1.78 -8.67
C VAL A 181 -2.17 0.34 -8.38
N LEU A 182 -2.43 -0.17 -7.17
CA LEU A 182 -2.13 -1.56 -6.83
C LEU A 182 -2.91 -2.54 -7.73
N VAL A 183 -4.21 -2.33 -7.94
CA VAL A 183 -5.01 -3.19 -8.84
C VAL A 183 -4.48 -3.14 -10.27
N LEU A 184 -4.18 -1.95 -10.78
CA LEU A 184 -3.65 -1.78 -12.14
C LEU A 184 -2.29 -2.45 -12.31
N PHE A 185 -1.39 -2.28 -11.35
CA PHE A 185 -0.09 -2.96 -11.33
C PHE A 185 -0.25 -4.49 -11.30
N PHE A 186 -1.14 -4.99 -10.44
CA PHE A 186 -1.43 -6.42 -10.30
C PHE A 186 -1.99 -7.04 -11.57
N ASN A 187 -2.88 -6.33 -12.28
CA ASN A 187 -3.41 -6.77 -13.57
C ASN A 187 -2.30 -6.96 -14.62
N GLY A 188 -1.15 -6.32 -14.44
CA GLY A 188 0.05 -6.51 -15.24
C GLY A 188 0.96 -7.66 -14.84
N CYS A 189 0.73 -8.29 -13.69
CA CYS A 189 1.64 -9.27 -13.11
C CYS A 189 1.41 -10.72 -13.60
N PHE A 190 0.93 -10.88 -14.83
CA PHE A 190 0.59 -12.19 -15.39
C PHE A 190 1.54 -12.57 -16.53
N SER A 191 1.89 -13.85 -16.61
CA SER A 191 2.82 -14.40 -17.59
C SER A 191 2.36 -15.78 -18.06
N ARG A 192 2.65 -16.12 -19.33
CA ARG A 192 2.34 -17.45 -19.89
C ARG A 192 3.17 -18.56 -19.26
N ARG A 193 4.38 -18.23 -18.81
CA ARG A 193 5.27 -19.16 -18.14
C ARG A 193 4.96 -19.18 -16.65
N GLU A 194 4.65 -20.36 -16.14
CA GLU A 194 4.61 -20.58 -14.70
C GLU A 194 6.03 -20.41 -14.13
N GLN A 195 6.23 -19.35 -13.35
CA GLN A 195 7.50 -19.17 -12.66
C GLN A 195 7.56 -20.13 -11.47
N GLU A 196 8.55 -21.00 -11.40
CA GLU A 196 8.56 -22.07 -10.38
C GLU A 196 8.65 -21.54 -8.95
N ARG A 197 9.46 -20.50 -8.69
CA ARG A 197 9.70 -19.98 -7.33
C ARG A 197 9.82 -18.46 -7.28
N MET A 198 9.35 -17.88 -6.18
CA MET A 198 9.59 -16.48 -5.85
C MET A 198 11.06 -16.29 -5.47
N PRO A 199 11.69 -15.18 -5.88
CA PRO A 199 13.07 -14.91 -5.54
C PRO A 199 13.24 -14.74 -4.02
N PRO A 200 14.42 -15.05 -3.46
CA PRO A 200 14.68 -14.91 -2.01
C PRO A 200 14.40 -13.50 -1.49
N SER A 201 14.68 -12.47 -2.29
CA SER A 201 14.41 -11.08 -1.93
C SER A 201 12.91 -10.78 -1.74
N ALA A 202 12.04 -11.41 -2.53
CA ALA A 202 10.59 -11.29 -2.36
C ALA A 202 10.12 -11.94 -1.05
N TRP A 203 10.70 -13.07 -0.66
CA TRP A 203 10.41 -13.70 0.64
C TRP A 203 10.84 -12.82 1.81
N MET A 204 12.03 -12.22 1.73
CA MET A 204 12.55 -11.32 2.76
C MET A 204 11.65 -10.09 2.95
N LEU A 205 11.09 -9.55 1.87
CA LEU A 205 10.21 -8.39 1.91
C LEU A 205 8.75 -8.74 2.26
N LEU A 206 8.37 -10.02 2.27
CA LEU A 206 6.98 -10.43 2.45
C LEU A 206 6.44 -10.02 3.83
N ALA A 207 7.18 -10.34 4.88
CA ALA A 207 6.80 -10.02 6.25
C ALA A 207 6.65 -8.51 6.50
N PRO A 208 7.66 -7.66 6.19
CA PRO A 208 7.51 -6.22 6.39
C PRO A 208 6.41 -5.61 5.51
N ASN A 209 6.22 -6.10 4.28
CA ASN A 209 5.17 -5.59 3.41
C ASN A 209 3.76 -5.99 3.88
N ALA A 210 3.57 -7.24 4.32
CA ALA A 210 2.32 -7.71 4.90
C ALA A 210 1.96 -6.98 6.20
N ALA A 211 2.95 -6.77 7.08
CA ALA A 211 2.77 -6.00 8.30
C ALA A 211 2.44 -4.52 7.99
N TYR A 212 3.03 -3.93 6.94
CA TYR A 212 2.61 -2.60 6.51
C TYR A 212 1.16 -2.57 6.01
N TYR A 213 0.72 -3.52 5.19
CA TYR A 213 -0.69 -3.58 4.79
C TYR A 213 -1.63 -3.80 5.97
N TRP A 214 -1.25 -4.63 6.95
CA TRP A 214 -1.98 -4.75 8.21
C TRP A 214 -2.09 -3.40 8.94
N TYR A 215 -0.99 -2.65 9.05
CA TYR A 215 -0.99 -1.31 9.63
C TYR A 215 -1.88 -0.34 8.84
N LEU A 216 -1.79 -0.34 7.51
CA LEU A 216 -2.62 0.47 6.63
C LEU A 216 -4.13 0.17 6.79
N ILE A 217 -4.49 -1.10 6.96
CA ILE A 217 -5.88 -1.53 7.18
C ILE A 217 -6.37 -1.10 8.56
N THR A 218 -5.55 -1.31 9.58
CA THR A 218 -5.93 -1.13 10.98
C THR A 218 -5.83 0.33 11.42
N GLU A 219 -4.68 0.98 11.25
CA GLU A 219 -4.51 2.40 11.59
C GLU A 219 -5.28 3.29 10.62
N GLY A 220 -5.12 3.04 9.32
CA GLY A 220 -5.81 3.78 8.28
C GLY A 220 -7.30 3.47 8.15
N GLN A 221 -7.85 2.45 8.80
CA GLN A 221 -9.28 2.08 8.65
C GLN A 221 -9.69 1.80 7.19
N THR A 222 -8.77 1.29 6.37
CA THR A 222 -8.99 1.06 4.92
C THR A 222 -9.63 -0.30 4.59
N PHE A 223 -10.15 -1.02 5.59
CA PHE A 223 -10.59 -2.42 5.46
C PHE A 223 -11.59 -2.67 4.32
N ILE A 224 -12.56 -1.79 4.13
CA ILE A 224 -13.57 -1.93 3.06
C ILE A 224 -12.89 -1.91 1.69
N LEU A 225 -12.06 -0.89 1.44
CA LEU A 225 -11.35 -0.73 0.17
C LEU A 225 -10.30 -1.82 -0.06
N PHE A 226 -9.62 -2.25 1.01
CA PHE A 226 -8.73 -3.39 0.99
C PHE A 226 -9.46 -4.68 0.59
N THR A 227 -10.64 -4.93 1.16
CA THR A 227 -11.46 -6.13 0.86
C THR A 227 -11.90 -6.14 -0.60
N PHE A 228 -12.39 -5.00 -1.13
CA PHE A 228 -12.72 -4.88 -2.55
C PHE A 228 -11.50 -5.12 -3.45
N THR A 229 -10.34 -4.57 -3.07
CA THR A 229 -9.09 -4.77 -3.80
C THR A 229 -8.66 -6.23 -3.79
N PHE A 230 -8.68 -6.89 -2.64
CA PHE A 230 -8.30 -8.29 -2.52
C PHE A 230 -9.26 -9.21 -3.29
N PHE A 231 -10.56 -8.91 -3.27
CA PHE A 231 -11.55 -9.59 -4.09
C PHE A 231 -11.26 -9.39 -5.59
N ALA A 232 -11.01 -8.15 -6.03
CA ALA A 232 -10.63 -7.86 -7.42
C ALA A 232 -9.38 -8.65 -7.83
N MET A 233 -8.33 -8.67 -7.00
CA MET A 233 -7.11 -9.46 -7.25
C MET A 233 -7.44 -10.95 -7.38
N THR A 234 -8.23 -11.51 -6.47
CA THR A 234 -8.62 -12.93 -6.49
C THR A 234 -9.42 -13.27 -7.76
N THR A 235 -10.39 -12.44 -8.13
CA THR A 235 -11.16 -12.62 -9.37
C THR A 235 -10.28 -12.54 -10.61
N THR A 236 -9.33 -11.60 -10.67
CA THR A 236 -8.36 -11.52 -11.77
C THR A 236 -7.51 -12.78 -11.84
N VAL A 237 -7.01 -13.30 -10.70
CA VAL A 237 -6.25 -14.56 -10.67
C VAL A 237 -7.07 -15.71 -11.24
N MET A 238 -8.31 -15.87 -10.80
CA MET A 238 -9.20 -16.92 -11.29
C MET A 238 -9.48 -16.78 -12.79
N HIS A 239 -9.76 -15.56 -13.26
CA HIS A 239 -10.05 -15.28 -14.66
C HIS A 239 -8.83 -15.50 -15.56
N GLN A 240 -7.65 -15.04 -15.16
CA GLN A 240 -6.41 -15.20 -15.93
C GLN A 240 -5.92 -16.65 -15.93
N ARG A 241 -6.10 -17.38 -14.82
CA ARG A 241 -5.78 -18.82 -14.76
C ARG A 241 -6.62 -19.64 -15.74
N ARG A 242 -7.91 -19.28 -15.94
CA ARG A 242 -8.76 -19.88 -16.98
C ARG A 242 -8.26 -19.61 -18.41
N ARG A 243 -7.46 -18.56 -18.61
CA ARG A 243 -6.80 -18.22 -19.89
C ARG A 243 -5.38 -18.80 -20.01
N GLY A 244 -4.95 -19.64 -19.08
CA GLY A 244 -3.61 -20.22 -19.08
C GLY A 244 -2.50 -19.24 -18.69
N LEU A 245 -2.84 -18.11 -18.04
CA LEU A 245 -1.88 -17.14 -17.53
C LEU A 245 -1.69 -17.32 -16.02
N PHE A 246 -0.45 -17.20 -15.57
CA PHE A 246 -0.06 -17.40 -14.18
C PHE A 246 0.56 -16.13 -13.59
N LEU A 247 0.47 -15.96 -12.27
CA LEU A 247 1.14 -14.85 -11.59
C LEU A 247 2.67 -14.99 -11.69
N ASN A 248 3.32 -13.90 -12.10
CA ASN A 248 4.76 -13.72 -12.02
C ASN A 248 5.21 -13.48 -10.56
N SER A 249 6.50 -13.23 -10.34
CA SER A 249 7.04 -12.99 -8.99
C SER A 249 6.42 -11.80 -8.26
N ASP A 250 6.18 -10.69 -8.94
CA ASP A 250 5.58 -9.49 -8.34
C ASP A 250 4.12 -9.72 -7.96
N GLY A 251 3.37 -10.38 -8.83
CA GLY A 251 1.98 -10.74 -8.59
C GLY A 251 1.82 -11.69 -7.42
N ARG A 252 2.65 -12.74 -7.33
CA ARG A 252 2.66 -13.64 -6.17
C ARG A 252 3.03 -12.90 -4.89
N PHE A 253 4.00 -11.99 -4.96
CA PHE A 253 4.44 -11.19 -3.82
C PHE A 253 3.32 -10.33 -3.29
N MET A 254 2.62 -9.62 -4.16
CA MET A 254 1.51 -8.77 -3.77
C MET A 254 0.33 -9.60 -3.23
N PHE A 255 -0.04 -10.69 -3.91
CA PHE A 255 -1.15 -11.55 -3.48
C PHE A 255 -0.91 -12.22 -2.13
N TYR A 256 0.31 -12.72 -1.87
CA TYR A 256 0.67 -13.28 -0.58
C TYR A 256 0.79 -12.21 0.51
N SER A 257 1.30 -11.01 0.19
CA SER A 257 1.34 -9.90 1.15
C SER A 257 -0.07 -9.51 1.61
N PHE A 258 -1.02 -9.39 0.69
CA PHE A 258 -2.43 -9.12 1.01
C PHE A 258 -3.05 -10.25 1.81
N SER A 259 -2.82 -11.51 1.42
CA SER A 259 -3.35 -12.67 2.15
C SER A 259 -2.83 -12.72 3.59
N ALA A 260 -1.52 -12.52 3.78
CA ALA A 260 -0.90 -12.47 5.10
C ALA A 260 -1.42 -11.28 5.93
N ALA A 261 -1.59 -10.10 5.33
CA ALA A 261 -2.17 -8.93 5.99
C ALA A 261 -3.60 -9.20 6.48
N LEU A 262 -4.43 -9.88 5.69
CA LEU A 262 -5.78 -10.26 6.09
C LEU A 262 -5.77 -11.21 7.30
N ILE A 263 -4.86 -12.19 7.32
CA ILE A 263 -4.68 -13.08 8.49
C ILE A 263 -4.27 -12.28 9.73
N LEU A 264 -3.32 -11.34 9.58
CA LEU A 264 -2.91 -10.46 10.67
C LEU A 264 -4.07 -9.61 11.21
N VAL A 265 -4.94 -9.11 10.32
CA VAL A 265 -6.15 -8.36 10.72
C VAL A 265 -7.10 -9.24 11.52
N VAL A 266 -7.35 -10.48 11.09
CA VAL A 266 -8.21 -11.43 11.82
C VAL A 266 -7.65 -11.73 13.21
N ILE A 267 -6.34 -12.00 13.30
CA ILE A 267 -5.67 -12.23 14.59
C ILE A 267 -5.81 -10.99 15.48
N TRP A 268 -5.52 -9.80 14.94
CA TRP A 268 -5.59 -8.53 15.68
C TRP A 268 -6.98 -8.25 16.25
N VAL A 269 -8.02 -8.38 15.42
CA VAL A 269 -9.42 -8.18 15.83
C VAL A 269 -9.85 -9.24 16.83
N GLY A 270 -9.42 -10.50 16.65
CA GLY A 270 -9.70 -11.60 17.58
C GLY A 270 -9.06 -11.38 18.96
N CYS A 271 -7.80 -10.94 19.00
CA CYS A 271 -7.09 -10.65 20.25
C CYS A 271 -7.72 -9.50 21.05
N LEU A 272 -8.27 -8.50 20.37
CA LEU A 272 -8.87 -7.31 21.00
C LEU A 272 -10.40 -7.36 21.06
N TRP A 273 -10.98 -8.54 20.84
CA TRP A 273 -12.44 -8.67 20.69
C TRP A 273 -13.22 -8.24 21.93
N ASN A 274 -12.70 -8.58 23.10
CA ASN A 274 -13.36 -8.36 24.39
C ASN A 274 -13.14 -6.96 24.98
N ASP A 275 -12.35 -6.10 24.33
CA ASP A 275 -12.10 -4.75 24.84
C ASP A 275 -13.28 -3.82 24.50
N SER A 276 -14.08 -3.50 25.52
CA SER A 276 -15.24 -2.62 25.37
C SER A 276 -14.87 -1.15 25.18
N ILE A 277 -13.70 -0.71 25.66
CA ILE A 277 -13.27 0.69 25.63
C ILE A 277 -12.88 1.07 24.20
N LEU A 278 -12.14 0.20 23.52
CA LEU A 278 -11.73 0.42 22.13
C LEU A 278 -12.92 0.51 21.15
N ARG A 279 -14.08 -0.06 21.51
CA ARG A 279 -15.28 -0.10 20.65
C ARG A 279 -16.25 1.07 20.87
N THR A 280 -15.91 2.01 21.76
CA THR A 280 -16.77 3.16 22.08
C THR A 280 -16.89 4.16 20.93
N LYS A 281 -15.79 4.46 20.23
CA LYS A 281 -15.72 5.48 19.16
C LYS A 281 -16.56 5.15 17.93
N VAL A 282 -16.61 3.88 17.53
CA VAL A 282 -17.40 3.40 16.39
C VAL A 282 -18.02 2.06 16.77
N PRO A 283 -19.28 2.04 17.26
CA PRO A 283 -19.96 0.78 17.53
C PRO A 283 -20.28 0.07 16.20
N GLY A 284 -19.83 -1.17 16.03
CA GLY A 284 -20.21 -1.97 14.87
C GLY A 284 -19.34 -3.20 14.61
N LEU A 285 -19.81 -4.06 13.69
CA LEU A 285 -19.13 -5.30 13.30
C LEU A 285 -17.86 -5.08 12.46
N ILE A 286 -17.69 -3.87 11.92
CA ILE A 286 -16.65 -3.52 10.93
C ILE A 286 -15.52 -2.70 11.57
N TYR A 287 -15.66 -2.25 12.82
CA TYR A 287 -14.62 -1.46 13.47
C TYR A 287 -13.40 -2.31 13.83
N ILE A 288 -12.23 -1.89 13.34
CA ILE A 288 -10.95 -2.52 13.61
C ILE A 288 -10.18 -1.62 14.57
N PRO A 289 -9.74 -2.10 15.74
CA PRO A 289 -8.98 -1.27 16.69
C PRO A 289 -7.72 -0.69 16.06
N ARG A 290 -7.51 0.62 16.19
CA ARG A 290 -6.31 1.30 15.67
C ARG A 290 -5.09 1.00 16.58
N PRO A 291 -3.95 0.52 16.04
CA PRO A 291 -2.74 0.26 16.82
C PRO A 291 -2.30 1.42 17.69
N CYS A 292 -2.32 2.66 17.19
CA CYS A 292 -1.94 3.83 17.98
C CYS A 292 -2.87 4.04 19.18
N THR A 293 -4.18 3.82 18.99
CA THR A 293 -5.15 3.93 20.08
C THR A 293 -4.90 2.87 21.16
N VAL A 294 -4.67 1.61 20.77
CA VAL A 294 -4.33 0.51 21.68
C VAL A 294 -3.07 0.83 22.47
N TYR A 295 -2.03 1.31 21.80
CA TYR A 295 -0.77 1.66 22.44
C TYR A 295 -0.94 2.78 23.47
N THR A 296 -1.57 3.90 23.10
CA THR A 296 -1.77 5.03 24.00
C THR A 296 -2.64 4.68 25.21
N LEU A 297 -3.62 3.80 25.04
CA LEU A 297 -4.55 3.42 26.09
C LEU A 297 -3.92 2.42 27.08
N HIS A 298 -3.31 1.34 26.57
CA HIS A 298 -2.88 0.23 27.42
C HIS A 298 -1.38 0.20 27.69
N LEU A 299 -0.54 0.64 26.75
CA LEU A 299 0.91 0.46 26.84
C LEU A 299 1.62 1.70 27.34
N HIS A 300 1.17 2.89 26.95
CA HIS A 300 1.76 4.15 27.42
C HIS A 300 1.40 4.49 28.87
N GLN A 301 0.22 4.06 29.36
CA GLN A 301 -0.14 4.21 30.77
C GLN A 301 0.72 3.34 31.70
N MET A 302 1.26 2.21 31.21
CA MET A 302 2.14 1.34 32.00
C MET A 302 3.58 1.88 32.14
N SER A 303 4.01 2.86 31.33
CA SER A 303 5.35 3.45 31.44
C SER A 303 5.43 4.63 32.43
N HIS A 304 4.31 5.01 33.03
CA HIS A 304 4.20 6.07 34.04
C HIS A 304 3.74 5.57 35.43
N ILE A 305 3.74 4.25 35.64
CA ILE A 305 3.60 3.59 36.96
C ILE A 305 4.97 3.05 37.37
#